data_AF-A0A2G2XJ78-F1
#
_entry.id   AF-A0A2G2XJ78-F1
#
_cell.length_a   1.000
_cell.length_b   1.000
_cell.length_c   1.000
_cell.angle_alpha   90.00
_cell.angle_beta   90.00
_cell.angle_gamma   90.00
#
_symmetry.space_group_name_H-M   'P 1'
#
loop_
_entity.id
_entity.type
_entity.pdbx_description
1 polymer ?
#
loop_
_entity_poly.entity_id
_entity_poly.type
_entity_poly.pdbx_seq_one_letter_code
_entity_poly.pdbx_strand_id
1 'polypeptide(L)'
;MLIALAAVYDLENHQMYVKIAFLNGELEEEIYIEQPEGFVVLENENKVCRLIKSLYGLKQAPKQWHAKFDQTMLANMFKINECDKCVYIKDTLNHQVIVFLYVDDMLIISRDIFDINATKRMLESKFDMKDLGVADVILESEFIALDKTGEKAEWIRNFLEDIPYCPKPVEAHSSLAQNLPLDIVLAHNNARAQVGVPLPPLTWNDTVAAYANQYASTRLAECTLVHSDSPYGENLAMGYDDFSAVEAVNMWVGEKPNYDCDSNSCKQDMCGHYTQVIWQNTLQVGRARLKCDNGEAWFVSCTYFPPGNYDGENLID
;
A
#
# COMPACT_ATOMS: atom_id res chain seq x y z
N MET A 1 8.28 -9.92 7.19
CA MET A 1 7.55 -8.96 8.03
C MET A 1 6.37 -9.58 8.76
N LEU A 2 5.40 -10.22 8.09
CA LEU A 2 4.26 -10.87 8.76
C LEU A 2 4.65 -11.93 9.79
N ILE A 3 5.67 -12.74 9.49
CA ILE A 3 6.22 -13.73 10.42
C ILE A 3 6.81 -13.06 11.66
N ALA A 4 7.51 -11.93 11.49
CA ALA A 4 8.07 -11.15 12.60
C ALA A 4 6.96 -10.54 13.48
N LEU A 5 5.88 -10.03 12.87
CA LEU A 5 4.70 -9.55 13.58
C LEU A 5 4.04 -10.67 14.39
N ALA A 6 3.84 -11.84 13.78
CA ALA A 6 3.27 -12.99 14.48
C ALA A 6 4.11 -13.38 15.70
N ALA A 7 5.42 -13.36 15.55
CA ALA A 7 6.35 -13.69 16.61
C ALA A 7 6.32 -12.65 17.75
N VAL A 8 6.26 -11.34 17.44
CA VAL A 8 6.20 -10.28 18.47
C VAL A 8 4.87 -10.22 19.20
N TYR A 9 3.76 -10.46 18.51
CA TYR A 9 2.41 -10.39 19.08
C TYR A 9 1.86 -11.73 19.61
N ASP A 10 2.72 -12.75 19.64
CA ASP A 10 2.40 -14.12 20.09
C ASP A 10 1.17 -14.68 19.35
N LEU A 11 1.21 -14.62 18.02
CA LEU A 11 0.16 -15.12 17.14
C LEU A 11 0.51 -16.53 16.65
N GLU A 12 -0.49 -17.40 16.58
CA GLU A 12 -0.36 -18.73 16.00
C GLU A 12 -0.34 -18.65 14.47
N ASN A 13 0.56 -19.40 13.85
CA ASN A 13 0.78 -19.44 12.41
C ASN A 13 0.46 -20.85 11.89
N HIS A 14 -0.56 -20.97 11.04
CA HIS A 14 -0.95 -22.23 10.45
C HIS A 14 -0.78 -22.19 8.93
N GLN A 15 -0.23 -23.25 8.35
CA GLN A 15 -0.03 -23.34 6.91
C GLN A 15 -1.10 -24.21 6.26
N MET A 16 -1.61 -23.75 5.12
CA MET A 16 -2.43 -24.54 4.22
C MET A 16 -1.87 -24.50 2.82
N TYR A 17 -2.13 -25.55 2.06
CA TYR A 17 -1.75 -25.65 0.66
C TYR A 17 -3.00 -25.88 -0.19
N VAL A 18 -3.21 -25.07 -1.22
CA VAL A 18 -4.28 -25.32 -2.19
C VAL A 18 -3.78 -26.26 -3.28
N LYS A 19 -4.52 -27.33 -3.53
CA LYS A 19 -4.19 -28.25 -4.62
C LYS A 19 -4.56 -27.60 -5.96
N ILE A 20 -3.57 -27.51 -6.83
CA ILE A 20 -3.73 -27.09 -8.22
C ILE A 20 -4.38 -25.69 -8.33
N ALA A 21 -3.77 -24.67 -7.70
CA ALA A 21 -4.33 -23.31 -7.61
C ALA A 21 -4.89 -22.77 -8.93
N PHE A 22 -4.13 -22.93 -10.01
CA PHE A 22 -4.50 -22.38 -11.30
C PHE A 22 -5.74 -23.05 -11.92
N LEU A 23 -6.09 -24.29 -11.58
CA LEU A 23 -7.33 -24.92 -12.06
C LEU A 23 -8.59 -24.37 -11.41
N ASN A 24 -8.47 -23.53 -10.37
CA ASN A 24 -9.60 -22.85 -9.75
C ASN A 24 -9.95 -21.54 -10.46
N GLY A 25 -9.08 -21.02 -11.33
CA GLY A 25 -9.35 -19.84 -12.16
C GLY A 25 -10.29 -20.15 -13.32
N GLU A 26 -11.24 -19.24 -13.55
CA GLU A 26 -12.11 -19.27 -14.73
C GLU A 26 -11.42 -18.54 -15.90
N LEU A 27 -11.55 -19.08 -17.11
CA LEU A 27 -11.00 -18.43 -18.31
C LEU A 27 -12.02 -17.45 -18.88
N GLU A 28 -11.64 -16.17 -18.97
CA GLU A 28 -12.44 -15.14 -19.65
C GLU A 28 -12.36 -15.26 -21.18
N GLU A 29 -11.27 -15.85 -21.68
CA GLU A 29 -10.99 -16.01 -23.12
C GLU A 29 -11.11 -17.47 -23.56
N GLU A 30 -11.54 -17.68 -24.81
CA GLU A 30 -11.53 -19.02 -25.40
C GLU A 30 -10.12 -19.42 -25.83
N ILE A 31 -9.53 -20.35 -25.08
CA ILE A 31 -8.20 -20.88 -25.38
C ILE A 31 -8.33 -22.31 -25.86
N TYR A 32 -7.68 -22.59 -26.99
CA TYR A 32 -7.59 -23.91 -27.57
C TYR A 32 -6.13 -24.39 -27.49
N ILE A 33 -5.94 -25.66 -27.13
CA ILE A 33 -4.64 -26.32 -27.12
C ILE A 33 -4.67 -27.55 -28.01
N GLU A 34 -3.51 -27.93 -28.52
CA GLU A 34 -3.35 -29.22 -29.19
C GLU A 34 -3.67 -30.36 -28.23
N GLN A 35 -4.15 -31.48 -28.77
CA GLN A 35 -4.42 -32.67 -27.97
C GLN A 35 -3.11 -33.18 -27.35
N PRO A 36 -3.04 -33.42 -26.02
CA PRO A 36 -1.84 -33.92 -25.38
C PRO A 36 -1.41 -35.27 -25.95
N GLU A 37 -0.11 -35.50 -25.99
CA GLU A 37 0.46 -36.79 -26.40
C GLU A 37 -0.11 -37.92 -25.51
N GLY A 38 -0.61 -38.98 -26.14
CA GLY A 38 -1.30 -40.09 -25.47
C GLY A 38 -2.81 -39.90 -25.24
N PHE A 39 -3.37 -38.72 -25.56
CA PHE A 39 -4.81 -38.43 -25.45
C PHE A 39 -5.47 -38.06 -26.79
N VAL A 40 -4.74 -38.20 -27.89
CA VAL A 40 -5.25 -37.94 -29.24
C VAL A 40 -6.37 -38.94 -29.57
N VAL A 41 -7.55 -38.42 -29.90
CA VAL A 41 -8.71 -39.24 -30.26
C VAL A 41 -8.61 -39.67 -31.71
N LEU A 42 -8.68 -40.98 -31.96
CA LEU A 42 -8.70 -41.55 -33.32
C LEU A 42 -9.81 -40.91 -34.16
N GLU A 43 -9.50 -40.65 -35.43
CA GLU A 43 -10.36 -39.95 -36.41
C GLU A 43 -10.64 -38.47 -36.09
N ASN A 44 -10.03 -37.93 -35.03
CA ASN A 44 -10.15 -36.53 -34.62
C ASN A 44 -8.79 -35.90 -34.35
N GLU A 45 -7.73 -36.40 -34.98
CA GLU A 45 -6.33 -36.00 -34.73
C GLU A 45 -6.11 -34.51 -35.00
N ASN A 46 -6.84 -33.94 -35.96
CA ASN A 46 -6.74 -32.52 -36.34
C ASN A 46 -7.57 -31.57 -35.45
N LYS A 47 -8.26 -32.09 -34.43
CA LYS A 47 -9.05 -31.25 -33.51
C LYS A 47 -8.21 -30.75 -32.35
N VAL A 48 -8.65 -29.64 -31.76
CA VAL A 48 -8.04 -28.99 -30.60
C VAL A 48 -8.95 -29.08 -29.38
N CYS A 49 -8.37 -29.10 -28.18
CA CYS A 49 -9.11 -29.08 -26.93
C CYS A 49 -9.40 -27.63 -26.52
N ARG A 50 -10.66 -27.30 -26.26
CA ARG A 50 -11.02 -26.02 -25.63
C ARG A 50 -10.80 -26.11 -24.13
N LEU A 51 -10.00 -25.20 -23.58
CA LEU A 51 -9.79 -25.10 -22.15
C LEU A 51 -10.99 -24.42 -21.49
N ILE A 52 -11.51 -25.07 -20.45
CA ILE A 52 -12.61 -24.56 -19.62
C ILE A 52 -12.07 -23.92 -18.33
N LYS A 53 -10.90 -24.37 -17.86
CA LYS A 53 -10.21 -23.92 -16.65
C LYS A 53 -8.80 -23.50 -16.99
N SER A 54 -8.23 -22.56 -16.23
CA SER A 54 -6.85 -22.13 -16.41
C SER A 54 -5.86 -23.25 -16.06
N LEU A 55 -4.84 -23.44 -16.90
CA LEU A 55 -3.80 -24.45 -16.73
C LEU A 55 -2.45 -23.79 -16.41
N TYR A 56 -1.57 -24.57 -15.77
CA TYR A 56 -0.18 -24.18 -15.55
C TYR A 56 0.51 -23.91 -16.89
N GLY A 57 1.32 -22.84 -16.95
CA GLY A 57 2.01 -22.38 -18.17
C GLY A 57 1.23 -21.36 -19.01
N LEU A 58 -0.07 -21.17 -18.75
CA LEU A 58 -0.80 -20.05 -19.35
C LEU A 58 -0.42 -18.73 -18.68
N LYS A 59 -0.10 -17.70 -19.48
CA LYS A 59 0.31 -16.38 -18.97
C LYS A 59 -0.72 -15.74 -18.03
N GLN A 60 -2.00 -16.00 -18.27
CA GLN A 60 -3.11 -15.44 -17.50
C GLN A 60 -3.56 -16.30 -16.31
N ALA A 61 -3.08 -17.55 -16.18
CA ALA A 61 -3.51 -18.46 -15.11
C ALA A 61 -3.25 -17.91 -13.69
N PRO A 62 -2.10 -17.29 -13.38
CA PRO A 62 -1.88 -16.70 -12.06
C PRO A 62 -2.85 -15.57 -11.74
N LYS A 63 -3.16 -14.72 -12.73
CA LYS A 63 -4.10 -13.61 -12.59
C LYS A 63 -5.52 -14.09 -12.30
N GLN A 64 -5.97 -15.12 -13.04
CA GLN A 64 -7.33 -15.67 -12.87
C GLN A 64 -7.48 -16.40 -11.53
N TRP A 65 -6.45 -17.11 -11.08
CA TRP A 65 -6.42 -17.69 -9.74
C TRP A 65 -6.54 -16.61 -8.67
N HIS A 66 -5.68 -15.60 -8.72
CA HIS A 66 -5.68 -14.51 -7.74
C HIS A 66 -7.04 -13.80 -7.69
N ALA A 67 -7.63 -13.50 -8.85
CA ALA A 67 -8.95 -12.87 -8.93
C ALA A 67 -10.07 -13.74 -8.31
N LYS A 68 -10.04 -15.06 -8.53
CA LYS A 68 -11.00 -15.99 -7.90
C LYS A 68 -10.83 -16.04 -6.39
N PHE A 69 -9.59 -16.03 -5.93
CA PHE A 69 -9.28 -16.04 -4.51
C PHE A 69 -9.71 -14.73 -3.84
N ASP A 70 -9.40 -13.57 -4.45
CA ASP A 70 -9.86 -12.25 -4.01
C ASP A 70 -11.37 -12.22 -3.80
N GLN A 71 -12.12 -12.65 -4.81
CA GLN A 71 -13.58 -12.69 -4.75
C GLN A 71 -14.07 -13.56 -3.58
N THR A 72 -13.42 -14.70 -3.35
CA THR A 72 -13.77 -15.63 -2.28
C THR A 72 -13.49 -15.04 -0.91
N MET A 73 -12.35 -14.38 -0.73
CA MET A 73 -11.98 -13.74 0.53
C MET A 73 -12.93 -12.58 0.86
N LEU A 74 -13.17 -11.70 -0.11
CA LEU A 74 -14.10 -10.57 0.03
C LEU A 74 -15.52 -11.03 0.39
N ALA A 75 -16.02 -12.08 -0.27
CA ALA A 75 -17.34 -12.65 0.02
C ALA A 75 -17.46 -13.23 1.45
N ASN A 76 -16.33 -13.53 2.11
CA ASN A 76 -16.28 -14.04 3.49
C ASN A 76 -15.88 -12.96 4.51
N MET A 77 -16.08 -11.68 4.17
CA MET A 77 -15.83 -10.51 5.01
C MET A 77 -14.35 -10.26 5.32
N PHE A 78 -13.44 -10.78 4.50
CA PHE A 78 -12.05 -10.31 4.54
C PHE A 78 -11.92 -9.03 3.72
N LYS A 79 -10.94 -8.22 4.08
CA LYS A 79 -10.48 -7.05 3.34
C LYS A 79 -9.11 -7.35 2.76
N ILE A 80 -8.87 -6.87 1.53
CA ILE A 80 -7.55 -6.98 0.89
C ILE A 80 -6.68 -5.86 1.44
N ASN A 81 -5.44 -6.16 1.80
CA ASN A 81 -4.48 -5.15 2.21
C ASN A 81 -4.05 -4.30 1.01
N GLU A 82 -4.01 -2.98 1.20
CA GLU A 82 -3.67 -2.03 0.14
C GLU A 82 -2.20 -2.06 -0.26
N CYS A 83 -1.30 -2.38 0.68
CA CYS A 83 0.14 -2.42 0.42
C CYS A 83 0.57 -3.72 -0.25
N ASP A 84 -0.10 -4.83 0.08
CA ASP A 84 0.20 -6.16 -0.45
C ASP A 84 -1.09 -6.91 -0.75
N LYS A 85 -1.41 -7.04 -2.04
CA LYS A 85 -2.65 -7.66 -2.52
C LYS A 85 -2.76 -9.15 -2.21
N CYS A 86 -1.67 -9.78 -1.79
CA CYS A 86 -1.65 -11.18 -1.36
C CYS A 86 -2.00 -11.33 0.13
N VAL A 87 -2.25 -10.24 0.86
CA VAL A 87 -2.59 -10.23 2.28
C VAL A 87 -4.05 -9.87 2.47
N TYR A 88 -4.78 -10.69 3.23
CA TYR A 88 -6.19 -10.53 3.55
C TYR A 88 -6.38 -10.43 5.05
N ILE A 89 -7.18 -9.48 5.50
CA ILE A 89 -7.36 -9.18 6.92
C ILE A 89 -8.86 -9.21 7.24
N LYS A 90 -9.21 -9.89 8.34
CA LYS A 90 -10.57 -9.90 8.87
C LYS A 90 -10.54 -9.57 10.35
N ASP A 91 -11.24 -8.51 10.71
CA ASP A 91 -11.46 -8.13 12.10
C ASP A 91 -12.64 -8.96 12.66
N THR A 92 -12.43 -9.62 13.79
CA THR A 92 -13.49 -10.22 14.63
C THR A 92 -13.77 -9.29 15.81
N LEU A 93 -14.68 -9.67 16.72
CA LEU A 93 -15.07 -8.81 17.85
C LEU A 93 -13.86 -8.40 18.72
N ASN A 94 -12.87 -9.28 18.89
CA ASN A 94 -11.71 -9.06 19.75
C ASN A 94 -10.37 -9.42 19.10
N HIS A 95 -10.37 -10.11 17.96
CA HIS A 95 -9.16 -10.62 17.32
C HIS A 95 -9.09 -10.19 15.86
N GLN A 96 -7.94 -10.45 15.25
CA GLN A 96 -7.73 -10.26 13.82
C GLN A 96 -7.23 -11.57 13.23
N VAL A 97 -7.73 -11.88 12.05
CA VAL A 97 -7.24 -13.00 11.23
C VAL A 97 -6.57 -12.42 10.01
N ILE A 98 -5.33 -12.84 9.78
CA ILE A 98 -4.54 -12.47 8.61
C ILE A 98 -4.32 -13.74 7.79
N VAL A 99 -4.61 -13.67 6.50
CA VAL A 99 -4.30 -14.73 5.54
C VAL A 99 -3.34 -14.17 4.51
N PHE A 100 -2.22 -14.83 4.31
CA PHE A 100 -1.27 -14.51 3.24
C PHE A 100 -1.29 -15.62 2.20
N LEU A 101 -1.37 -15.25 0.92
CA LEU A 101 -1.36 -16.16 -0.21
C LEU A 101 -0.06 -15.99 -1.02
N TYR A 102 0.68 -17.08 -1.21
CA TYR A 102 1.78 -17.14 -2.16
C TYR A 102 1.56 -18.29 -3.14
N VAL A 103 0.91 -17.99 -4.27
CA VAL A 103 0.55 -18.96 -5.31
C VAL A 103 -0.27 -20.13 -4.75
N ASP A 104 0.38 -21.24 -4.40
CA ASP A 104 -0.25 -22.46 -3.85
C ASP A 104 -0.17 -22.53 -2.31
N ASP A 105 0.74 -21.78 -1.69
CA ASP A 105 0.98 -21.77 -0.25
C ASP A 105 0.17 -20.67 0.44
N MET A 106 -0.43 -21.00 1.58
CA MET A 106 -1.19 -20.06 2.40
C MET A 106 -0.71 -20.09 3.84
N LEU A 107 -0.62 -18.91 4.44
CA LEU A 107 -0.36 -18.73 5.86
C LEU A 107 -1.55 -18.06 6.53
N ILE A 108 -2.08 -18.68 7.57
CA ILE A 108 -3.18 -18.15 8.38
C ILE A 108 -2.60 -17.79 9.74
N ILE A 109 -2.76 -16.53 10.14
CA ILE A 109 -2.20 -15.97 11.36
C ILE A 109 -3.34 -15.40 12.18
N SER A 110 -3.46 -15.82 13.43
CA SER A 110 -4.35 -15.19 14.41
C SER A 110 -3.89 -15.48 15.83
N ARG A 111 -4.41 -14.72 16.79
CA ARG A 111 -4.21 -15.01 18.22
C ARG A 111 -5.06 -16.19 18.68
N ASP A 112 -6.18 -16.44 18.00
CA ASP A 112 -7.18 -17.40 18.44
C ASP A 112 -7.29 -18.57 17.47
N ILE A 113 -7.11 -19.77 18.01
CA ILE A 113 -7.15 -21.02 17.25
C ILE A 113 -8.54 -21.31 16.65
N PHE A 114 -9.63 -20.81 17.24
CA PHE A 114 -10.97 -20.96 16.67
C PHE A 114 -11.11 -20.11 15.41
N ASP A 115 -10.57 -18.90 15.41
CA ASP A 115 -10.55 -18.04 14.23
C ASP A 115 -9.72 -18.65 13.08
N ILE A 116 -8.57 -19.27 13.42
CA ILE A 116 -7.78 -20.03 12.46
C ILE A 116 -8.60 -21.21 11.90
N ASN A 117 -9.14 -22.06 12.76
CA ASN A 117 -9.90 -23.24 12.33
C ASN A 117 -11.17 -22.89 11.55
N ALA A 118 -11.85 -21.80 11.90
CA ALA A 118 -12.98 -21.29 11.13
C ALA A 118 -12.56 -20.87 9.72
N THR A 119 -11.41 -20.21 9.61
CA THR A 119 -10.82 -19.83 8.32
C THR A 119 -10.41 -21.05 7.50
N LYS A 120 -9.78 -22.06 8.12
CA LYS A 120 -9.45 -23.33 7.46
C LYS A 120 -10.69 -24.00 6.87
N ARG A 121 -11.75 -24.17 7.67
CA ARG A 121 -13.01 -24.77 7.21
C ARG A 121 -13.66 -23.98 6.08
N MET A 122 -13.56 -22.65 6.15
CA MET A 122 -14.07 -21.77 5.10
C MET A 122 -13.30 -21.98 3.80
N LEU A 123 -11.96 -22.04 3.83
CA LEU A 123 -11.14 -22.34 2.66
C LEU A 123 -11.38 -23.75 2.11
N GLU A 124 -11.46 -24.76 2.97
CA GLU A 124 -11.78 -26.16 2.61
C GLU A 124 -13.16 -26.31 1.96
N SER A 125 -14.11 -25.43 2.30
CA SER A 125 -15.43 -25.42 1.68
C SER A 125 -15.44 -24.84 0.25
N LYS A 126 -14.37 -24.14 -0.14
CA LYS A 126 -14.27 -23.41 -1.42
C LYS A 126 -13.24 -24.00 -2.37
N PHE A 127 -12.17 -24.55 -1.82
CA PHE A 127 -11.02 -25.05 -2.57
C PHE A 127 -10.61 -26.42 -2.04
N ASP A 128 -9.95 -27.23 -2.89
CA ASP A 128 -9.31 -28.46 -2.43
C ASP A 128 -8.03 -28.10 -1.66
N MET A 129 -8.14 -28.12 -0.34
CA MET A 129 -7.07 -27.71 0.56
C MET A 129 -6.38 -28.92 1.19
N LYS A 130 -5.11 -28.74 1.52
CA LYS A 130 -4.33 -29.61 2.39
C LYS A 130 -3.88 -28.80 3.61
N ASP A 131 -4.34 -29.20 4.79
CA ASP A 131 -3.86 -28.63 6.05
C ASP A 131 -2.46 -29.17 6.38
N LEU A 132 -1.50 -28.27 6.59
CA LEU A 132 -0.13 -28.61 6.98
C LEU A 132 0.13 -28.39 8.48
N GLY A 133 -0.86 -27.88 9.22
CA GLY A 133 -0.78 -27.68 10.66
C GLY A 133 -0.11 -26.37 11.03
N VAL A 134 0.55 -26.35 12.19
CA VAL A 134 1.38 -25.22 12.64
C VAL A 134 2.55 -25.06 11.68
N ALA A 135 2.84 -23.84 11.27
CA ALA A 135 3.92 -23.55 10.34
C ALA A 135 5.30 -23.75 11.01
N ASP A 136 6.03 -24.78 10.59
CA ASP A 136 7.40 -25.06 11.04
C ASP A 136 8.47 -24.51 10.06
N VAL A 137 8.16 -24.42 8.75
CA VAL A 137 9.03 -23.88 7.69
C VAL A 137 8.16 -23.28 6.58
N ILE A 138 8.44 -22.06 6.12
CA ILE A 138 7.78 -21.45 4.96
C ILE A 138 8.84 -20.89 4.03
N LEU A 139 8.78 -21.24 2.73
CA LEU A 139 9.64 -20.69 1.68
C LEU A 139 11.14 -20.71 2.06
N GLU A 140 11.63 -21.88 2.50
CA GLU A 140 13.03 -22.12 2.94
C GLU A 140 13.46 -21.40 4.23
N SER A 141 12.56 -20.70 4.92
CA SER A 141 12.81 -20.08 6.22
C SER A 141 12.27 -20.96 7.36
N GLU A 142 13.15 -21.39 8.27
CA GLU A 142 12.82 -22.24 9.43
C GLU A 142 12.22 -21.41 10.58
N PHE A 143 11.10 -21.85 11.15
CA PHE A 143 10.46 -21.22 12.31
C PHE A 143 11.14 -21.73 13.58
N ILE A 144 11.87 -20.85 14.26
CA ILE A 144 12.32 -21.10 15.63
C ILE A 144 11.39 -20.29 16.55
N ALA A 145 10.58 -21.00 17.33
CA ALA A 145 9.76 -20.40 18.39
C ALA A 145 10.62 -19.46 19.26
N LEU A 146 10.22 -18.19 19.38
CA LEU A 146 11.01 -17.11 20.00
C LEU A 146 11.32 -17.37 21.48
N ASP A 147 10.48 -18.16 22.13
CA ASP A 147 10.63 -18.67 23.48
C ASP A 147 11.92 -19.50 23.67
N LYS A 148 12.60 -19.90 22.60
CA LYS A 148 13.94 -20.53 22.64
C LYS A 148 15.11 -19.60 22.32
N THR A 149 14.89 -18.35 21.89
CA THR A 149 15.99 -17.45 21.44
C THR A 149 15.81 -16.02 21.97
N GLY A 150 16.04 -15.82 23.28
CA GLY A 150 15.88 -14.54 23.98
C GLY A 150 16.46 -13.31 23.27
N GLU A 151 17.75 -13.34 22.86
CA GLU A 151 18.41 -12.17 22.24
C GLU A 151 17.94 -11.86 20.81
N LYS A 152 17.63 -12.88 19.99
CA LYS A 152 17.11 -12.66 18.63
C LYS A 152 15.67 -12.15 18.64
N ALA A 153 14.89 -12.55 19.65
CA ALA A 153 13.53 -12.07 19.85
C ALA A 153 13.48 -10.60 20.28
N GLU A 154 14.38 -10.19 21.18
CA GLU A 154 14.53 -8.78 21.54
C GLU A 154 14.98 -7.92 20.35
N TRP A 155 15.91 -8.42 19.53
CA TRP A 155 16.33 -7.71 18.32
C TRP A 155 15.17 -7.49 17.32
N ILE A 156 14.32 -8.50 17.08
CA ILE A 156 13.15 -8.33 16.20
C ILE A 156 12.13 -7.37 16.81
N ARG A 157 11.89 -7.42 18.13
CA ARG A 157 11.02 -6.43 18.81
C ARG A 157 11.56 -5.02 18.64
N ASN A 158 12.83 -4.80 18.93
CA ASN A 158 13.48 -3.49 18.76
C ASN A 158 13.47 -3.04 17.30
N PHE A 159 13.72 -3.94 16.35
CA PHE A 159 13.63 -3.65 14.92
C PHE A 159 12.20 -3.28 14.48
N LEU A 160 11.16 -3.95 15.00
CA LEU A 160 9.76 -3.60 14.72
C LEU A 160 9.31 -2.33 15.46
N GLU A 161 9.90 -2.00 16.62
CA GLU A 161 9.70 -0.72 17.33
C GLU A 161 10.40 0.45 16.60
N ASP A 162 11.53 0.18 15.95
CA ASP A 162 12.28 1.14 15.11
C ASP A 162 11.67 1.29 13.70
N ILE A 163 10.76 0.41 13.29
CA ILE A 163 9.93 0.62 12.10
C ILE A 163 8.81 1.60 12.48
N PRO A 164 8.76 2.81 11.88
CA PRO A 164 7.72 3.77 12.19
C PRO A 164 6.35 3.15 11.90
N TYR A 165 5.50 3.09 12.92
CA TYR A 165 4.11 2.67 12.79
C TYR A 165 3.38 3.58 11.80
N CYS A 166 3.17 3.11 10.56
CA CYS A 166 2.21 3.72 9.65
C CYS A 166 0.79 3.46 10.21
N PRO A 167 -0.02 4.50 10.50
CA PRO A 167 -1.42 4.30 10.81
C PRO A 167 -2.16 3.77 9.58
N LYS A 168 -3.21 3.00 9.82
CA LYS A 168 -4.08 2.41 8.78
C LYS A 168 -4.47 3.48 7.75
N PRO A 169 -4.46 3.19 6.43
CA PRO A 169 -5.23 3.99 5.49
C PRO A 169 -6.69 3.94 5.94
N VAL A 170 -7.22 5.08 6.34
CA VAL A 170 -8.61 5.21 6.75
C VAL A 170 -9.46 5.08 5.50
N GLU A 171 -10.30 4.03 5.44
CA GLU A 171 -11.36 3.92 4.43
C GLU A 171 -12.15 5.24 4.42
N ALA A 172 -12.14 5.91 3.27
CA ALA A 172 -12.71 7.22 3.09
C ALA A 172 -14.21 7.19 3.36
N HIS A 173 -14.64 7.78 4.48
CA HIS A 173 -15.90 8.52 4.62
C HIS A 173 -15.89 9.37 5.90
N SER A 174 -15.04 10.39 5.94
CA SER A 174 -15.39 11.72 6.50
C SER A 174 -14.30 12.70 6.10
N SER A 175 -14.66 13.90 5.67
CA SER A 175 -13.69 14.92 5.24
C SER A 175 -12.79 15.47 6.36
N LEU A 176 -12.97 15.00 7.60
CA LEU A 176 -12.07 15.31 8.71
C LEU A 176 -10.76 14.51 8.67
N ALA A 177 -10.74 13.29 8.11
CA ALA A 177 -9.56 12.39 8.13
C ALA A 177 -8.59 12.56 6.95
N GLN A 178 -8.76 13.59 6.11
CA GLN A 178 -7.84 13.93 5.03
C GLN A 178 -7.21 15.32 5.24
N ASN A 179 -7.39 15.83 6.46
CA ASN A 179 -7.16 17.22 6.83
C ASN A 179 -6.60 17.33 8.26
N LEU A 180 -6.05 16.27 8.85
CA LEU A 180 -5.28 16.33 10.08
C LEU A 180 -3.78 16.50 9.79
N PRO A 181 -3.00 17.02 10.76
CA PRO A 181 -1.54 17.04 10.69
C PRO A 181 -0.92 15.71 10.26
N LEU A 182 -1.41 14.61 10.84
CA LEU A 182 -0.91 13.27 10.59
C LEU A 182 -1.13 12.85 9.13
N ASP A 183 -2.30 13.11 8.56
CA ASP A 183 -2.62 12.73 7.18
C ASP A 183 -1.66 13.39 6.18
N ILE A 184 -1.28 14.64 6.43
CA ILE A 184 -0.33 15.38 5.59
C ILE A 184 1.05 14.76 5.68
N VAL A 185 1.54 14.52 6.91
CA VAL A 185 2.85 13.90 7.13
C VAL A 185 2.92 12.53 6.45
N LEU A 186 1.87 11.72 6.56
CA LEU A 186 1.81 10.40 5.92
C LEU A 186 1.80 10.48 4.40
N ALA A 187 0.99 11.36 3.82
CA ALA A 187 0.95 11.53 2.38
C ALA A 187 2.33 11.89 1.80
N HIS A 188 3.07 12.79 2.47
CA HIS A 188 4.43 13.15 2.09
C HIS A 188 5.41 11.98 2.29
N ASN A 189 5.38 11.33 3.45
CA ASN A 189 6.32 10.25 3.76
C ASN A 189 6.11 9.01 2.88
N ASN A 190 4.87 8.73 2.48
CA ASN A 190 4.56 7.70 1.48
C ASN A 190 5.18 8.02 0.13
N ALA A 191 5.15 9.29 -0.31
CA ALA A 191 5.80 9.70 -1.55
C ALA A 191 7.34 9.60 -1.45
N ARG A 192 7.91 10.07 -0.34
CA ARG A 192 9.36 10.00 -0.05
C ARG A 192 9.89 8.57 -0.02
N ALA A 193 9.13 7.62 0.53
CA ALA A 193 9.51 6.21 0.58
C ALA A 193 9.55 5.54 -0.82
N GLN A 194 8.85 6.09 -1.81
CA GLN A 194 8.75 5.53 -3.16
C GLN A 194 9.85 5.98 -4.12
N VAL A 195 10.82 6.79 -3.66
CA VAL A 195 11.90 7.32 -4.50
C VAL A 195 13.05 6.32 -4.66
N GLY A 196 13.08 5.24 -3.88
CA GLY A 196 14.10 4.20 -3.97
C GLY A 196 15.42 4.55 -3.29
N VAL A 197 15.56 5.78 -2.79
CA VAL A 197 16.64 6.23 -1.90
C VAL A 197 16.04 6.56 -0.53
N PRO A 198 16.65 6.15 0.58
CA PRO A 198 16.13 6.45 1.91
C PRO A 198 16.21 7.95 2.21
N LEU A 199 15.04 8.61 2.23
CA LEU A 199 14.90 10.01 2.62
C LEU A 199 14.46 10.11 4.09
N PRO A 200 14.95 11.11 4.86
CA PRO A 200 14.44 11.36 6.20
C PRO A 200 12.93 11.62 6.16
N PRO A 201 12.12 11.02 7.05
CA PRO A 201 10.69 11.29 7.10
C PRO A 201 10.44 12.73 7.57
N LEU A 202 9.47 13.39 6.96
CA LEU A 202 8.97 14.68 7.43
C LEU A 202 8.24 14.49 8.77
N THR A 203 8.32 15.52 9.60
CA THR A 203 7.57 15.64 10.84
C THR A 203 6.68 16.88 10.79
N TRP A 204 5.57 16.85 11.53
CA TRP A 204 4.71 18.03 11.63
C TRP A 204 5.36 19.12 12.49
N ASN A 205 5.26 20.38 12.07
CA ASN A 205 5.69 21.52 12.88
C ASN A 205 4.58 22.57 12.99
N ASP A 206 4.09 22.80 14.21
CA ASP A 206 3.00 23.75 14.49
C ASP A 206 3.37 25.21 14.19
N THR A 207 4.64 25.59 14.29
CA THR A 207 5.11 26.95 13.95
C THR A 207 5.07 27.16 12.45
N VAL A 208 5.50 26.15 11.68
CA VAL A 208 5.42 26.16 10.22
C VAL A 208 3.95 26.14 9.76
N ALA A 209 3.09 25.38 10.45
CA ALA A 209 1.66 25.33 10.15
C ALA A 209 0.95 26.65 10.49
N ALA A 210 1.33 27.30 11.60
CA ALA A 210 0.81 28.62 11.94
C ALA A 210 1.17 29.66 10.86
N TYR A 211 2.40 29.60 10.34
CA TYR A 211 2.82 30.44 9.22
C TYR A 211 1.97 30.18 7.96
N ALA A 212 1.82 28.90 7.58
CA ALA A 212 0.97 28.52 6.45
C ALA A 212 -0.45 29.09 6.58
N ASN A 213 -1.05 29.02 7.78
CA ASN A 213 -2.40 29.53 8.03
C ASN A 213 -2.47 31.05 7.96
N GLN A 214 -1.47 31.74 8.52
CA GLN A 214 -1.37 33.19 8.43
C GLN A 214 -1.29 33.64 6.98
N TYR A 215 -0.44 32.99 6.17
CA TYR A 215 -0.28 33.34 4.76
C TYR A 215 -1.53 33.03 3.94
N ALA A 216 -2.07 31.81 4.05
CA ALA A 216 -3.27 31.39 3.33
C ALA A 216 -4.48 32.30 3.63
N SER A 217 -4.59 32.82 4.86
CA SER A 217 -5.65 33.77 5.23
C SER A 217 -5.58 35.08 4.41
N THR A 218 -4.42 35.48 3.92
CA THR A 218 -4.24 36.67 3.07
C THR A 218 -4.65 36.45 1.61
N ARG A 219 -4.98 35.22 1.23
CA ARG A 219 -5.32 34.84 -0.15
C ARG A 219 -6.81 34.55 -0.33
N LEU A 220 -7.63 34.50 0.72
CA LEU A 220 -9.01 34.00 0.64
C LEU A 220 -9.94 34.83 -0.26
N ALA A 221 -9.68 36.13 -0.41
CA ALA A 221 -10.49 37.02 -1.25
C ALA A 221 -10.40 36.69 -2.75
N GLU A 222 -9.19 36.45 -3.25
CA GLU A 222 -8.94 36.18 -4.68
C GLU A 222 -8.70 34.68 -4.96
N CYS A 223 -8.34 33.90 -3.94
CA CYS A 223 -8.02 32.47 -4.01
C CYS A 223 -6.89 32.15 -5.02
N THR A 224 -5.97 33.10 -5.25
CA THR A 224 -4.91 32.99 -6.26
C THR A 224 -3.67 32.26 -5.72
N LEU A 225 -3.10 31.37 -6.54
CA LEU A 225 -1.90 30.59 -6.23
C LEU A 225 -0.64 31.43 -6.44
N VAL A 226 -0.38 32.34 -5.51
CA VAL A 226 0.82 33.19 -5.48
C VAL A 226 1.67 32.77 -4.31
N HIS A 227 2.96 32.52 -4.53
CA HIS A 227 3.89 32.15 -3.47
C HIS A 227 4.15 33.30 -2.48
N SER A 228 4.41 32.95 -1.22
CA SER A 228 4.85 33.91 -0.20
C SER A 228 6.32 34.28 -0.37
N ASP A 229 6.70 35.49 0.09
CA ASP A 229 8.12 35.92 0.21
C ASP A 229 8.77 35.35 1.49
N SER A 230 8.47 34.10 1.83
CA SER A 230 8.87 33.48 3.11
C SER A 230 10.26 32.84 3.06
N PRO A 231 10.92 32.62 4.22
CA PRO A 231 12.14 31.82 4.29
C PRO A 231 11.89 30.30 4.24
N TYR A 232 10.63 29.87 4.02
CA TYR A 232 10.24 28.46 3.96
C TYR A 232 10.02 28.02 2.52
N GLY A 233 10.10 26.71 2.29
CA GLY A 233 9.61 26.12 1.04
C GLY A 233 8.09 26.15 1.02
N GLU A 234 7.46 26.15 -0.15
CA GLU A 234 6.01 26.28 -0.24
C GLU A 234 5.44 25.54 -1.45
N ASN A 235 4.37 24.78 -1.21
CA ASN A 235 3.49 24.27 -2.27
C ASN A 235 2.08 24.80 -2.03
N LEU A 236 1.44 25.23 -3.12
CA LEU A 236 0.09 25.78 -3.10
C LEU A 236 -0.82 24.94 -3.99
N ALA A 237 -2.08 24.80 -3.60
CA ALA A 237 -3.10 24.15 -4.39
C ALA A 237 -4.46 24.82 -4.14
N MET A 238 -5.30 24.78 -5.16
CA MET A 238 -6.69 25.20 -5.07
C MET A 238 -7.55 24.14 -5.73
N GLY A 239 -8.68 23.84 -5.11
CA GLY A 239 -9.67 22.92 -5.66
C GLY A 239 -11.08 23.29 -5.22
N TYR A 240 -12.07 22.67 -5.85
CA TYR A 240 -13.49 22.91 -5.60
C TYR A 240 -14.08 21.83 -4.69
N ASP A 241 -15.39 21.85 -4.46
CA ASP A 241 -16.11 20.89 -3.63
C ASP A 241 -15.57 20.83 -2.20
N ASP A 242 -15.17 19.66 -1.69
CA ASP A 242 -14.55 19.49 -0.37
C ASP A 242 -13.06 19.13 -0.50
N PHE A 243 -12.36 19.77 -1.45
CA PHE A 243 -10.96 19.52 -1.77
C PHE A 243 -10.07 19.49 -0.52
N SER A 244 -9.51 18.32 -0.25
CA SER A 244 -8.74 18.00 0.94
C SER A 244 -7.27 18.35 0.78
N ALA A 245 -6.58 18.48 1.91
CA ALA A 245 -5.16 18.74 1.89
C ALA A 245 -4.34 17.50 1.46
N VAL A 246 -4.84 16.27 1.65
CA VAL A 246 -4.21 15.06 1.07
C VAL A 246 -4.37 15.02 -0.45
N GLU A 247 -5.51 15.43 -1.01
CA GLU A 247 -5.67 15.54 -2.47
C GLU A 247 -4.69 16.55 -3.08
N ALA A 248 -4.41 17.66 -2.38
CA ALA A 248 -3.36 18.60 -2.79
C ALA A 248 -1.97 17.93 -2.84
N VAL A 249 -1.60 17.16 -1.80
CA VAL A 249 -0.33 16.43 -1.79
C VAL A 249 -0.25 15.41 -2.93
N ASN A 250 -1.32 14.65 -3.17
CA ASN A 250 -1.37 13.67 -4.25
C ASN A 250 -1.27 14.35 -5.63
N MET A 251 -1.86 15.53 -5.80
CA MET A 251 -1.73 16.33 -7.02
C MET A 251 -0.26 16.74 -7.25
N TRP A 252 0.42 17.25 -6.22
CA TRP A 252 1.84 17.60 -6.30
C TRP A 252 2.71 16.38 -6.59
N VAL A 253 2.45 15.25 -5.94
CA VAL A 253 3.16 13.98 -6.19
C VAL A 253 2.92 13.45 -7.61
N GLY A 254 1.76 13.76 -8.19
CA GLY A 254 1.40 13.45 -9.57
C GLY A 254 2.34 14.05 -10.61
N GLU A 255 3.18 15.03 -10.25
CA GLU A 255 4.21 15.58 -11.14
C GLU A 255 5.43 14.65 -11.30
N LYS A 256 5.52 13.54 -10.57
CA LYS A 256 6.62 12.55 -10.66
C LYS A 256 7.02 12.19 -12.10
N PRO A 257 6.11 11.92 -13.07
CA PRO A 257 6.48 11.60 -14.45
C PRO A 257 7.22 12.74 -15.19
N ASN A 258 7.08 13.97 -14.71
CA ASN A 258 7.72 15.17 -15.25
C ASN A 258 9.13 15.38 -14.68
N TYR A 259 9.52 14.69 -13.61
CA TYR A 259 10.88 14.77 -13.08
C TYR A 259 11.78 13.70 -13.72
N ASP A 260 12.96 14.11 -14.14
CA ASP A 260 14.01 13.20 -14.61
C ASP A 260 15.10 13.09 -13.54
N CYS A 261 15.21 11.90 -12.96
CA CYS A 261 16.17 11.60 -11.89
C CYS A 261 17.62 11.57 -12.41
N ASP A 262 17.85 11.17 -13.67
CA ASP A 262 19.20 11.00 -14.21
C ASP A 262 19.86 12.36 -14.48
N SER A 263 19.06 13.35 -14.89
CA SER A 263 19.51 14.72 -15.15
C SER A 263 19.22 15.70 -14.02
N ASN A 264 18.58 15.23 -12.94
CA ASN A 264 18.08 16.04 -11.82
C ASN A 264 17.32 17.30 -12.32
N SER A 265 16.41 17.12 -13.28
CA SER A 265 15.73 18.25 -13.94
C SER A 265 14.25 18.00 -14.18
N CYS A 266 13.47 19.09 -14.24
CA CYS A 266 12.05 19.04 -14.61
C CYS A 266 11.89 19.09 -16.13
N LYS A 267 10.97 18.27 -16.65
CA LYS A 267 10.40 18.45 -17.98
C LYS A 267 9.46 19.65 -17.94
N GLN A 268 9.78 20.69 -18.72
CA GLN A 268 8.95 21.90 -18.89
C GLN A 268 8.62 22.64 -17.57
N ASP A 269 9.52 22.58 -16.57
CA ASP A 269 9.38 23.27 -15.28
C ASP A 269 8.13 22.89 -14.44
N MET A 270 7.43 21.80 -14.78
CA MET A 270 6.21 21.33 -14.10
C MET A 270 6.47 20.20 -13.10
N CYS A 271 7.55 20.28 -12.32
CA CYS A 271 7.84 19.29 -11.28
C CYS A 271 8.25 19.87 -9.91
N GLY A 272 8.18 21.20 -9.78
CA GLY A 272 8.59 21.94 -8.58
C GLY A 272 7.84 21.52 -7.31
N HIS A 273 6.57 21.12 -7.43
CA HIS A 273 5.82 20.68 -6.26
C HIS A 273 6.26 19.29 -5.82
N TYR A 274 6.45 18.37 -6.77
CA TYR A 274 6.98 17.04 -6.48
C TYR A 274 8.38 17.11 -5.86
N THR A 275 9.27 17.91 -6.42
CA THR A 275 10.64 18.05 -5.93
C THR A 275 10.69 18.58 -4.50
N GLN A 276 9.83 19.53 -4.14
CA GLN A 276 9.73 20.01 -2.76
C GLN A 276 9.22 18.92 -1.81
N VAL A 277 8.24 18.10 -2.22
CA VAL A 277 7.71 17.00 -1.39
C VAL A 277 8.81 15.98 -1.05
N ILE A 278 9.66 15.65 -2.02
CA ILE A 278 10.73 14.66 -1.87
C ILE A 278 12.11 15.25 -1.59
N TRP A 279 12.20 16.54 -1.26
CA TRP A 279 13.49 17.20 -1.01
C TRP A 279 14.19 16.59 0.21
N GLN A 280 15.40 16.04 0.04
CA GLN A 280 16.08 15.29 1.10
C GLN A 280 16.30 16.12 2.37
N ASN A 281 16.70 17.39 2.21
CA ASN A 281 17.06 18.28 3.31
C ASN A 281 15.85 18.93 4.02
N THR A 282 14.64 18.78 3.47
CA THR A 282 13.42 19.20 4.14
C THR A 282 13.04 18.15 5.19
N LEU A 283 12.77 18.59 6.43
CA LEU A 283 12.52 17.71 7.58
C LEU A 283 11.17 17.95 8.26
N GLN A 284 10.58 19.11 8.02
CA GLN A 284 9.39 19.58 8.71
C GLN A 284 8.38 20.14 7.71
N VAL A 285 7.10 19.89 7.96
CA VAL A 285 6.00 20.42 7.17
C VAL A 285 4.90 20.96 8.09
N GLY A 286 4.25 22.03 7.65
CA GLY A 286 3.04 22.55 8.24
C GLY A 286 2.05 22.92 7.14
N ARG A 287 0.74 22.85 7.44
CA ARG A 287 -0.30 23.04 6.42
C ARG A 287 -1.42 23.98 6.87
N ALA A 288 -1.93 24.74 5.91
CA ALA A 288 -3.20 25.44 5.97
C ALA A 288 -4.19 24.87 4.95
N ARG A 289 -5.46 24.77 5.36
CA ARG A 289 -6.59 24.52 4.47
C ARG A 289 -7.70 25.47 4.86
N LEU A 290 -8.03 26.40 3.99
CA LEU A 290 -9.00 27.44 4.26
C LEU A 290 -9.97 27.53 3.08
N LYS A 291 -11.23 27.81 3.38
CA LYS A 291 -12.24 28.03 2.35
C LYS A 291 -12.12 29.46 1.83
N CYS A 292 -12.10 29.65 0.52
CA CYS A 292 -12.03 30.96 -0.09
C CYS A 292 -13.37 31.72 0.07
N ASP A 293 -13.31 33.05 0.01
CA ASP A 293 -14.46 33.93 0.29
C ASP A 293 -15.61 33.75 -0.71
N ASN A 294 -15.30 33.24 -1.90
CA ASN A 294 -16.30 32.84 -2.90
C ASN A 294 -17.19 31.67 -2.45
N GLY A 295 -16.80 30.94 -1.38
CA GLY A 295 -17.57 29.82 -0.83
C GLY A 295 -17.55 28.54 -1.68
N GLU A 296 -16.83 28.53 -2.80
CA GLU A 296 -16.79 27.43 -3.77
C GLU A 296 -15.44 26.70 -3.77
N ALA A 297 -14.35 27.43 -3.53
CA ALA A 297 -13.00 26.89 -3.59
C ALA A 297 -12.35 26.73 -2.21
N TRP A 298 -11.44 25.78 -2.11
CA TRP A 298 -10.54 25.57 -0.98
C TRP A 298 -9.11 25.90 -1.39
N PHE A 299 -8.43 26.66 -0.56
CA PHE A 299 -7.03 26.98 -0.68
C PHE A 299 -6.22 26.09 0.29
N VAL A 300 -5.25 25.37 -0.24
CA VAL A 300 -4.33 24.53 0.53
C VAL A 300 -2.90 25.05 0.34
N SER A 301 -2.20 25.24 1.45
CA SER A 301 -0.78 25.61 1.46
C SER A 301 -0.02 24.66 2.37
N CYS A 302 1.01 24.01 1.86
CA CYS A 302 2.00 23.31 2.67
C CYS A 302 3.30 24.11 2.66
N THR A 303 3.83 24.37 3.85
CA THR A 303 5.06 25.10 4.10
C THR A 303 6.11 24.14 4.64
N TYR A 304 7.35 24.27 4.19
CA TYR A 304 8.42 23.29 4.39
C TYR A 304 9.65 23.90 5.04
N PHE A 305 10.27 23.17 5.97
CA PHE A 305 11.50 23.60 6.63
C PHE A 305 12.49 22.44 6.83
N PRO A 306 13.78 22.64 6.54
CA PRO A 306 14.35 23.67 5.66
C PRO A 306 13.68 23.73 4.27
N PRO A 307 13.69 24.91 3.59
CA PRO A 307 13.20 25.04 2.22
C PRO A 307 13.93 24.09 1.25
N GLY A 308 13.23 23.64 0.21
CA GLY A 308 13.81 22.87 -0.89
C GLY A 308 13.87 23.67 -2.19
N ASN A 309 14.06 22.96 -3.31
CA ASN A 309 14.12 23.52 -4.66
C ASN A 309 15.22 24.59 -4.85
N TYR A 310 16.40 24.39 -4.28
CA TYR A 310 17.54 25.25 -4.53
C TYR A 310 18.19 24.94 -5.88
N ASP A 311 18.36 25.96 -6.71
CA ASP A 311 19.04 25.84 -8.01
C ASP A 311 20.46 25.29 -7.84
N GLY A 312 20.73 24.16 -8.50
CA GLY A 312 22.04 23.52 -8.51
C GLY A 312 22.33 22.61 -7.30
N GLU A 313 21.39 22.46 -6.37
CA GLU A 313 21.45 21.40 -5.35
C GLU A 313 20.81 20.11 -5.86
N ASN A 314 21.38 18.97 -5.48
CA ASN A 314 20.78 17.68 -5.78
C ASN A 314 19.58 17.44 -4.88
N LEU A 315 18.53 16.90 -5.48
CA LEU A 315 17.32 16.52 -4.75
C LEU A 315 17.59 15.47 -3.67
N ILE A 316 18.57 14.61 -3.97
CA ILE A 316 19.01 13.45 -3.23
C ILE A 316 20.52 13.33 -3.47
N ASP A 317 21.31 13.38 -2.42
CA ASP A 317 22.76 13.13 -2.42
C ASP A 317 23.10 11.64 -2.61
#